data_AF-A0AA40CJ34-F1
#
_entry.id   AF-A0AA40CJ34-F1
#
_cell.length_a   1.000
_cell.length_b   1.000
_cell.length_c   1.000
_cell.angle_alpha   90.00
_cell.angle_beta   90.00
_cell.angle_gamma   90.00
#
_symmetry.space_group_name_H-M   'P 1'
#
loop_
_entity.id
_entity.type
_entity.pdbx_description
1 polymer ?
#
loop_
_entity_poly.entity_id
_entity_poly.type
_entity_poly.pdbx_seq_one_letter_code
_entity_poly.pdbx_strand_id
1 'polypeptide(L)'
;KLHTAILSVCRKIYIEAAPVLYASNTFFADEVLLTALPRLRPWYRPVAVGELTGRVRRWHLRLRLDTPAPWPVEKITEAFTGAEELVVQVWQATFMGGVGAETLRRFEGVRGVRRVSIRDAPPGFEGYTAWLEGRMRLPEGDGAEGEEYV
;
A
#
# COMPACT_ATOMS: atom_id res chain seq x y z
N LYS A 1 -28.33 -31.91 -11.54
CA LYS A 1 -27.56 -32.91 -10.77
C LYS A 1 -26.37 -32.20 -10.14
N LEU A 2 -26.08 -32.42 -8.86
CA LEU A 2 -24.93 -31.82 -8.17
C LEU A 2 -23.69 -32.69 -8.42
N HIS A 3 -22.61 -32.11 -8.94
CA HIS A 3 -21.37 -32.85 -9.25
C HIS A 3 -20.36 -32.72 -8.10
N THR A 4 -20.45 -33.59 -7.11
CA THR A 4 -19.65 -33.53 -5.86
C THR A 4 -18.14 -33.60 -6.08
N ALA A 5 -17.67 -34.41 -7.05
CA ALA A 5 -16.25 -34.48 -7.39
C ALA A 5 -15.70 -33.14 -7.89
N ILE A 6 -16.48 -32.42 -8.72
CA ILE A 6 -16.10 -31.09 -9.22
C ILE A 6 -16.01 -30.11 -8.06
N LEU A 7 -16.99 -30.10 -7.15
CA LEU A 7 -16.97 -29.22 -5.97
C LEU A 7 -15.78 -29.50 -5.05
N SER A 8 -15.39 -30.77 -4.88
CA SER A 8 -14.22 -31.16 -4.10
C SER A 8 -12.93 -30.63 -4.71
N VAL A 9 -12.76 -30.78 -6.03
CA VAL A 9 -11.59 -30.25 -6.76
C VAL A 9 -11.54 -28.73 -6.65
N CYS A 10 -12.65 -28.03 -6.90
CA CYS A 10 -12.70 -26.58 -6.77
C CYS A 10 -12.33 -26.10 -5.36
N ARG A 11 -12.76 -26.81 -4.31
CA ARG A 11 -12.39 -26.50 -2.92
C ARG A 11 -10.90 -26.69 -2.67
N LYS A 12 -10.29 -27.77 -3.16
CA LYS A 12 -8.85 -28.01 -3.02
C LYS A 12 -8.03 -26.93 -3.71
N ILE A 13 -8.38 -26.62 -4.96
CA ILE A 13 -7.75 -25.54 -5.73
C ILE A 13 -7.85 -24.22 -4.96
N TYR A 14 -9.02 -23.89 -4.41
CA TYR A 14 -9.19 -22.67 -3.62
C TYR A 14 -8.25 -22.63 -2.40
N ILE A 15 -8.19 -23.71 -1.61
CA ILE A 15 -7.38 -23.78 -0.40
C ILE A 15 -5.88 -23.62 -0.72
N GLU A 16 -5.42 -24.23 -1.81
CA GLU A 16 -4.01 -24.19 -2.22
C GLU A 16 -3.64 -22.87 -2.92
N ALA A 17 -4.49 -22.38 -3.81
CA ALA A 17 -4.19 -21.23 -4.66
C ALA A 17 -4.44 -19.88 -3.97
N ALA A 18 -5.46 -19.77 -3.11
CA ALA A 18 -5.78 -18.50 -2.46
C ALA A 18 -4.60 -17.90 -1.66
N PRO A 19 -3.91 -18.63 -0.75
CA PRO A 19 -2.75 -18.07 -0.06
C PRO A 19 -1.67 -17.55 -1.01
N VAL A 20 -1.37 -18.30 -2.08
CA VAL A 20 -0.36 -17.92 -3.07
C VAL A 20 -0.78 -16.66 -3.82
N LEU A 21 -2.03 -16.60 -4.28
CA LEU A 21 -2.58 -15.46 -5.01
C LEU A 21 -2.50 -14.17 -4.17
N TYR A 22 -2.97 -14.21 -2.92
CA TYR A 22 -3.07 -13.01 -2.09
C TYR A 22 -1.72 -12.57 -1.49
N ALA A 23 -0.85 -13.52 -1.14
CA ALA A 23 0.46 -13.17 -0.55
C ALA A 23 1.52 -12.79 -1.60
N SER A 24 1.46 -13.37 -2.80
CA SER A 24 2.53 -13.22 -3.80
C SER A 24 2.27 -12.11 -4.82
N ASN A 25 1.02 -11.66 -4.97
CA ASN A 25 0.68 -10.60 -5.91
C ASN A 25 0.63 -9.24 -5.23
N THR A 26 0.94 -8.21 -6.00
CA THR A 26 0.76 -6.81 -5.59
C THR A 26 -0.67 -6.38 -5.87
N PHE A 27 -1.35 -5.85 -4.84
CA PHE A 27 -2.71 -5.34 -4.93
C PHE A 27 -2.70 -3.81 -4.87
N PHE A 28 -3.62 -3.21 -5.59
CA PHE A 28 -3.92 -1.79 -5.50
C PHE A 28 -4.66 -1.51 -4.19
N ALA A 29 -4.10 -0.59 -3.40
CA ALA A 29 -4.79 0.02 -2.28
C ALA A 29 -5.86 0.99 -2.79
N ASP A 30 -6.97 1.07 -2.09
CA ASP A 30 -8.07 1.98 -2.41
C ASP A 30 -7.75 3.42 -1.96
N GLU A 31 -8.18 4.41 -2.73
CA GLU A 31 -7.91 5.84 -2.49
C GLU A 31 -8.69 6.43 -1.30
N VAL A 32 -9.58 5.67 -0.67
CA VAL A 32 -10.30 6.10 0.54
C VAL A 32 -10.15 5.07 1.67
N LEU A 33 -10.18 3.80 1.30
CA LEU A 33 -10.20 2.69 2.26
C LEU A 33 -8.84 1.99 2.42
N LEU A 34 -7.79 2.45 1.72
CA LEU A 34 -6.43 1.91 1.81
C LEU A 34 -6.40 0.39 1.62
N THR A 35 -6.04 -0.35 2.66
CA THR A 35 -5.89 -1.82 2.62
C THR A 35 -7.18 -2.59 2.89
N ALA A 36 -8.29 -1.92 3.21
CA ALA A 36 -9.56 -2.60 3.51
C ALA A 36 -10.28 -3.14 2.26
N LEU A 37 -10.07 -2.54 1.07
CA LEU A 37 -10.67 -2.98 -0.19
C LEU A 37 -9.62 -3.16 -1.31
N PRO A 38 -8.71 -4.14 -1.19
CA PRO A 38 -7.66 -4.36 -2.17
C PRO A 38 -8.24 -4.76 -3.53
N ARG A 39 -7.59 -4.30 -4.60
CA ARG A 39 -7.90 -4.71 -5.98
C ARG A 39 -6.70 -5.33 -6.65
N LEU A 40 -6.86 -6.48 -7.30
CA LEU A 40 -5.74 -7.09 -8.04
C LEU A 40 -5.33 -6.25 -9.26
N ARG A 41 -6.32 -5.61 -9.89
CA ARG A 41 -6.15 -4.70 -11.04
C ARG A 41 -7.11 -3.52 -10.90
N PRO A 42 -6.82 -2.34 -11.47
CA PRO A 42 -7.68 -1.16 -11.32
C PRO A 42 -9.14 -1.38 -11.76
N TRP A 43 -9.35 -2.17 -12.81
CA TRP A 43 -10.66 -2.51 -13.37
C TRP A 43 -11.34 -3.72 -12.71
N TYR A 44 -10.69 -4.38 -11.74
CA TYR A 44 -11.30 -5.50 -11.01
C TYR A 44 -12.15 -4.97 -9.84
N ARG A 45 -13.16 -5.75 -9.47
CA ARG A 45 -13.90 -5.49 -8.23
C ARG A 45 -12.98 -5.67 -7.02
N PRO A 46 -13.16 -4.86 -5.96
CA PRO A 46 -12.40 -5.02 -4.73
C PRO A 46 -12.71 -6.35 -4.06
N VAL A 47 -11.72 -6.88 -3.36
CA VAL A 47 -11.85 -8.08 -2.55
C VAL A 47 -12.42 -7.66 -1.20
N ALA A 48 -13.68 -8.01 -0.97
CA ALA A 48 -14.42 -7.65 0.26
C ALA A 48 -14.41 -8.75 1.32
N VAL A 49 -13.64 -9.83 1.12
CA VAL A 49 -13.57 -10.97 2.05
C VAL A 49 -12.40 -10.76 3.01
N GLY A 50 -12.69 -10.43 4.27
CA GLY A 50 -11.69 -10.06 5.28
C GLY A 50 -10.57 -11.08 5.49
N GLU A 51 -10.89 -12.38 5.45
CA GLU A 51 -9.90 -13.46 5.58
C GLU A 51 -8.85 -13.45 4.46
N LEU A 52 -9.22 -12.95 3.27
CA LEU A 52 -8.34 -12.87 2.11
C LEU A 52 -7.58 -11.55 2.08
N THR A 53 -8.19 -10.45 2.50
CA THR A 53 -7.52 -9.14 2.57
C THR A 53 -6.37 -9.15 3.57
N GLY A 54 -6.53 -9.84 4.71
CA GLY A 54 -5.45 -10.01 5.70
C GLY A 54 -4.25 -10.83 5.21
N ARG A 55 -4.34 -11.49 4.05
CA ARG A 55 -3.22 -12.21 3.43
C ARG A 55 -2.42 -11.35 2.45
N VAL A 56 -2.92 -10.18 2.09
CA VAL A 56 -2.26 -9.26 1.16
C VAL A 56 -1.09 -8.59 1.88
N ARG A 57 0.11 -8.75 1.31
CA ARG A 57 1.34 -8.17 1.87
C ARG A 57 2.04 -7.19 0.96
N ARG A 58 1.63 -7.12 -0.31
CA ARG A 58 2.26 -6.31 -1.35
C ARG A 58 1.25 -5.32 -1.89
N TRP A 59 1.59 -4.05 -1.82
CA TRP A 59 0.67 -2.94 -2.06
C TRP A 59 1.20 -1.99 -3.13
N HIS A 60 0.30 -1.52 -3.96
CA HIS A 60 0.50 -0.40 -4.88
C HIS A 60 -0.54 0.66 -4.54
N LEU A 61 -0.11 1.80 -4.03
CA LEU A 61 -0.96 2.96 -3.76
C LEU A 61 -0.72 4.01 -4.84
N ARG A 62 -1.81 4.57 -5.38
CA ARG A 62 -1.75 5.78 -6.20
C ARG A 62 -2.06 6.98 -5.31
N LEU A 63 -1.09 7.85 -5.13
CA LEU A 63 -1.17 9.00 -4.25
C LEU A 63 -1.22 10.29 -5.05
N ARG A 64 -2.27 11.07 -4.84
CA ARG A 64 -2.45 12.39 -5.44
C ARG A 64 -1.81 13.46 -4.56
N LEU A 65 -0.89 14.28 -5.08
CA LEU A 65 -0.21 15.34 -4.30
C LEU A 65 -0.94 16.67 -4.28
N ASP A 66 -1.69 17.01 -5.34
CA ASP A 66 -2.37 18.30 -5.48
C ASP A 66 -3.68 18.38 -4.67
N THR A 67 -3.96 17.38 -3.83
CA THR A 67 -5.13 17.35 -2.95
C THR A 67 -4.70 16.80 -1.59
N PRO A 68 -5.16 17.40 -0.47
CA PRO A 68 -4.89 16.86 0.84
C PRO A 68 -5.34 15.41 0.94
N ALA A 69 -4.48 14.54 1.48
CA ALA A 69 -4.85 13.16 1.73
C ALA A 69 -6.06 13.10 2.70
N PRO A 70 -7.11 12.30 2.41
CA PRO A 70 -8.31 12.24 3.25
C PRO A 70 -8.09 11.45 4.55
N TRP A 71 -6.89 10.90 4.77
CA TRP A 71 -6.61 9.98 5.87
C TRP A 71 -5.77 10.62 6.97
N PRO A 72 -6.08 10.29 8.23
CA PRO A 72 -5.19 10.61 9.35
C PRO A 72 -3.92 9.73 9.29
N VAL A 73 -2.83 10.20 9.91
CA VAL A 73 -1.50 9.55 9.87
C VAL A 73 -1.54 8.15 10.47
N GLU A 74 -2.36 7.98 11.51
CA GLU A 74 -2.57 6.73 12.24
C GLU A 74 -3.11 5.64 11.31
N LYS A 75 -4.07 6.00 10.45
CA LYS A 75 -4.69 5.07 9.51
C LYS A 75 -3.71 4.60 8.43
N ILE A 76 -2.83 5.47 7.96
CA ILE A 76 -1.77 5.12 6.99
C ILE A 76 -0.74 4.21 7.64
N THR A 77 -0.35 4.54 8.87
CA THR A 77 0.61 3.77 9.66
C THR A 77 0.08 2.37 9.91
N GLU A 78 -1.16 2.23 10.40
CA GLU A 78 -1.81 0.93 10.61
C GLU A 78 -1.94 0.13 9.29
N ALA A 79 -2.26 0.81 8.18
CA ALA A 79 -2.52 0.14 6.92
C ALA A 79 -1.28 -0.50 6.29
N PHE A 80 -0.10 0.12 6.40
CA PHE A 80 1.09 -0.28 5.64
C PHE A 80 2.26 -0.74 6.48
N THR A 81 2.23 -0.57 7.80
CA THR A 81 3.30 -1.05 8.68
C THR A 81 3.42 -2.57 8.57
N GLY A 82 4.66 -3.07 8.47
CA GLY A 82 4.95 -4.49 8.31
C GLY A 82 4.64 -5.08 6.91
N ALA A 83 4.32 -4.25 5.91
CA ALA A 83 4.11 -4.73 4.55
C ALA A 83 5.37 -5.37 3.94
N GLU A 84 5.21 -6.38 3.10
CA GLU A 84 6.36 -6.96 2.39
C GLU A 84 6.85 -6.03 1.26
N GLU A 85 5.90 -5.40 0.58
CA GLU A 85 6.20 -4.45 -0.49
C GLU A 85 5.18 -3.32 -0.50
N LEU A 86 5.67 -2.09 -0.64
CA LEU A 86 4.84 -0.91 -0.82
C LEU A 86 5.39 -0.07 -1.96
N VAL A 87 4.59 0.08 -3.01
CA VAL A 87 4.83 1.00 -4.12
C VAL A 87 3.90 2.19 -3.95
N VAL A 88 4.45 3.38 -3.71
CA VAL A 88 3.70 4.64 -3.69
C VAL A 88 3.92 5.32 -5.03
N GLN A 89 2.95 5.22 -5.92
CA GLN A 89 2.98 5.93 -7.20
C GLN A 89 2.35 7.31 -7.02
N VAL A 90 3.17 8.32 -7.18
CA VAL A 90 2.80 9.71 -6.97
C VAL A 90 2.28 10.30 -8.27
N TRP A 91 1.24 11.13 -8.21
CA TRP A 91 0.77 11.87 -9.37
C TRP A 91 0.14 13.22 -8.95
N GLN A 92 0.06 14.13 -9.90
CA GLN A 92 -0.57 15.44 -9.75
C GLN A 92 -1.38 15.77 -10.99
N ALA A 93 -2.56 16.38 -10.84
CA ALA A 93 -3.36 16.81 -12.00
C ALA A 93 -2.86 18.14 -12.59
N THR A 94 -2.19 18.97 -11.78
CA THR A 94 -1.72 20.30 -12.17
C THR A 94 -0.21 20.38 -11.99
N PHE A 95 0.51 20.87 -13.02
CA PHE A 95 1.98 21.00 -13.00
C PHE A 95 2.50 22.06 -12.01
N MET A 96 1.67 23.06 -11.68
CA MET A 96 2.01 24.21 -10.82
C MET A 96 1.17 24.30 -9.53
N GLY A 97 0.28 23.34 -9.28
CA GLY A 97 -0.45 23.28 -8.02
C GLY A 97 0.51 22.85 -6.92
N GLY A 98 0.67 23.68 -5.89
CA GLY A 98 1.69 23.54 -4.84
C GLY A 98 1.94 22.09 -4.44
N VAL A 99 3.22 21.71 -4.44
CA VAL A 99 3.63 20.33 -4.18
C VAL A 99 3.28 19.97 -2.74
N GLY A 100 2.26 19.14 -2.58
CA GLY A 100 1.79 18.71 -1.26
C GLY A 100 2.76 17.71 -0.63
N ALA A 101 3.95 18.16 -0.21
CA ALA A 101 4.87 17.38 0.63
C ALA A 101 4.14 16.83 1.86
N GLU A 102 3.17 17.59 2.36
CA GLU A 102 2.27 17.24 3.46
C GLU A 102 1.57 15.88 3.27
N THR A 103 1.20 15.52 2.05
CA THR A 103 0.55 14.24 1.78
C THR A 103 1.54 13.07 1.89
N LEU A 104 2.81 13.26 1.51
CA LEU A 104 3.87 12.27 1.70
C LEU A 104 4.34 12.20 3.16
N ARG A 105 4.35 13.32 3.89
CA ARG A 105 4.69 13.38 5.32
C ARG A 105 3.85 12.43 6.17
N ARG A 106 2.61 12.15 5.76
CA ARG A 106 1.75 11.18 6.44
C ARG A 106 2.28 9.74 6.42
N PHE A 107 3.22 9.41 5.54
CA PHE A 107 3.87 8.10 5.48
C PHE A 107 5.10 8.01 6.40
N GLU A 108 5.52 9.12 7.02
CA GLU A 108 6.69 9.14 7.91
C GLU A 108 6.53 8.31 9.17
N GLY A 109 5.30 7.89 9.52
CA GLY A 109 5.01 6.97 10.62
C GLY A 109 5.12 5.48 10.25
N VAL A 110 5.07 5.14 8.95
CA VAL A 110 5.07 3.74 8.49
C VAL A 110 6.44 3.11 8.72
N ARG A 111 6.48 1.90 9.29
CA ARG A 111 7.71 1.15 9.59
C ARG A 111 7.61 -0.30 9.16
N GLY A 112 8.73 -1.01 9.18
CA GLY A 112 8.81 -2.45 8.99
C GLY A 112 8.55 -2.93 7.57
N VAL A 113 8.56 -2.04 6.57
CA VAL A 113 8.27 -2.41 5.18
C VAL A 113 9.51 -3.00 4.52
N ARG A 114 9.44 -4.24 4.02
CA ARG A 114 10.65 -4.91 3.48
C ARG A 114 11.14 -4.29 2.16
N ARG A 115 10.23 -3.90 1.26
CA ARG A 115 10.56 -3.21 -0.01
C ARG A 115 9.68 -1.98 -0.16
N VAL A 116 10.28 -0.81 -0.33
CA VAL A 116 9.56 0.45 -0.55
C VAL A 116 10.06 1.08 -1.85
N SER A 117 9.13 1.59 -2.67
CA SER A 117 9.44 2.35 -3.87
C SER A 117 8.43 3.49 -4.04
N ILE A 118 8.91 4.72 -4.04
CA ILE A 118 8.15 5.92 -4.37
C ILE A 118 8.46 6.28 -5.82
N ARG A 119 7.43 6.33 -6.66
CA ARG A 119 7.56 6.52 -8.12
C ARG A 119 6.91 7.81 -8.57
N ASP A 120 7.36 8.31 -9.71
CA ASP A 120 6.78 9.47 -10.40
C ASP A 120 6.73 10.75 -9.52
N ALA A 121 7.67 10.85 -8.58
CA ALA A 121 7.82 12.04 -7.75
C ALA A 121 8.23 13.26 -8.61
N PRO A 122 7.71 14.46 -8.32
CA PRO A 122 8.14 15.67 -9.00
C PRO A 122 9.64 15.95 -8.82
N PRO A 123 10.29 16.64 -9.78
CA PRO A 123 11.68 17.06 -9.62
C PRO A 123 11.90 17.87 -8.34
N GLY A 124 12.99 17.62 -7.62
CA GLY A 124 13.33 18.28 -6.35
C GLY A 124 12.88 17.54 -5.09
N PHE A 125 12.17 16.41 -5.23
CA PHE A 125 11.75 15.55 -4.11
C PHE A 125 12.64 14.33 -3.93
N GLU A 126 13.68 14.15 -4.74
CA GLU A 126 14.49 12.93 -4.79
C GLU A 126 15.16 12.62 -3.44
N GLY A 127 15.65 13.67 -2.75
CA GLY A 127 16.24 13.53 -1.42
C GLY A 127 15.21 13.09 -0.37
N TYR A 128 14.03 13.71 -0.39
CA TYR A 128 12.96 13.41 0.55
C TYR A 128 12.37 12.02 0.31
N THR A 129 12.14 11.62 -0.95
CA THR A 129 11.60 10.29 -1.26
C THR A 129 12.60 9.19 -0.91
N ALA A 130 13.89 9.38 -1.20
CA ALA A 130 14.92 8.42 -0.82
C ALA A 130 15.03 8.27 0.71
N TRP A 131 14.98 9.39 1.45
CA TRP A 131 14.94 9.37 2.91
C TRP A 131 13.69 8.65 3.44
N LEU A 132 12.51 8.96 2.89
CA LEU A 132 11.24 8.37 3.31
C LEU A 132 11.22 6.85 3.03
N GLU A 133 11.72 6.42 1.88
CA GLU A 133 11.89 4.99 1.57
C GLU A 133 12.79 4.29 2.58
N GLY A 134 13.90 4.91 2.97
CA GLY A 134 14.81 4.39 3.99
C GLY A 134 14.11 4.27 5.35
N ARG A 135 13.41 5.33 5.76
CA ARG A 135 12.68 5.41 7.03
C ARG A 135 11.60 4.34 7.15
N MET A 136 10.86 4.09 6.07
CA MET A 136 9.79 3.09 6.05
C MET A 136 10.30 1.64 6.16
N ARG A 137 11.57 1.40 5.82
CA ARG A 137 12.22 0.09 5.94
C ARG A 137 12.79 -0.21 7.32
N LEU A 138 12.94 0.81 8.18
CA LEU A 138 13.39 0.62 9.55
C LEU A 138 12.38 -0.24 10.34
N PRO A 139 12.84 -1.09 11.27
CA PRO A 139 11.94 -1.91 12.08
C PRO A 139 11.06 -1.05 12.99
N GLU A 140 9.94 -1.62 13.43
CA GLU A 140 9.07 -0.99 14.42
C GLU A 140 9.84 -0.77 15.74
N GLY A 141 9.93 0.48 16.20
CA GLY A 141 10.62 0.85 17.44
C GLY A 141 11.94 1.61 17.28
N ASP A 142 12.63 1.49 16.14
CA ASP A 142 13.97 2.09 15.92
C ASP A 142 13.94 3.56 15.42
N GLY A 143 12.87 4.32 15.72
CA GLY A 143 12.74 5.69 15.20
C GLY A 143 11.77 6.58 15.98
N ALA A 144 11.58 6.30 17.26
CA ALA A 144 10.93 7.22 18.18
C ALA A 144 11.99 8.19 18.73
N GLU A 145 12.31 9.23 17.96
CA GLU A 145 12.68 10.58 18.42
C GLU A 145 13.34 11.39 17.27
N GLY A 146 12.68 12.47 16.83
CA GLY A 146 13.38 13.70 16.44
C GLY A 146 13.90 13.92 15.02
N GLU A 147 13.99 12.91 14.13
CA GLU A 147 14.48 13.17 12.77
C GLU A 147 13.34 13.54 11.83
N GLU A 148 12.87 14.78 11.86
CA GLU A 148 12.04 15.37 10.78
C GLU A 148 12.97 15.73 9.61
N TYR A 149 12.53 15.52 8.37
CA TYR A 149 13.31 15.99 7.21
C TYR A 149 13.23 17.52 7.15
N VAL A 150 14.36 18.19 7.45
CA VAL A 150 14.53 19.66 7.42
C VAL A 150 14.79 20.16 6.00
#